data_AF-A0A099YAI7-F1
#
_entry.id   AF-A0A099YAI7-F1
#
_cell.length_a   1.000
_cell.length_b   1.000
_cell.length_c   1.000
_cell.angle_alpha   90.00
_cell.angle_beta   90.00
_cell.angle_gamma   90.00
#
_symmetry.space_group_name_H-M   'P 1'
#
loop_
_entity.id
_entity.type
_entity.pdbx_description
1 polymer ?
#
loop_
_entity_poly.entity_id
_entity_poly.type
_entity_poly.pdbx_seq_one_letter_code
_entity_poly.pdbx_strand_id
1 'polypeptide(L)'
;MAEWRAAHLNNNPNGLTTADVQQQLTLAAEPDAKVDIKILDSRATLTASDRVFWDTTWNRVNLSTAISGNIAQATYTNLKNSYYVDKNGQKHLIAKIVKVFSNTDDVASKSDTSIPLLDIGTDPSRGVWYDGTSGVTETDTFYDADGNVINLSDNTAYIAVTSLNSLYESSKDGWTNGNFAISGLPLHIESATPISNGKAYTLAGSSVTVHSNGALYADQTNNVTYQDGPSIDQTTWKSDKDWEEIAKYYGAGIIAVHGDSFSIRFATNFGDNDRNYNSGIWYTLDTIIPQTPTPTRQTTSTSYHYNVSLANRLNSLIT
;
A
#
# COMPACT_ATOMS: atom_id res chain seq x y z
N MET A 1 22.52 14.54 3.29
CA MET A 1 21.42 13.57 3.06
C MET A 1 21.44 12.98 1.65
N ALA A 2 21.42 13.79 0.58
CA ALA A 2 21.44 13.27 -0.79
C ALA A 2 22.66 12.38 -1.11
N GLU A 3 23.88 12.82 -0.77
CA GLU A 3 25.11 12.02 -0.94
C GLU A 3 25.08 10.70 -0.16
N TRP A 4 24.56 10.73 1.08
CA TRP A 4 24.39 9.51 1.87
C TRP A 4 23.43 8.54 1.17
N ARG A 5 22.26 9.02 0.72
CA ARG A 5 21.29 8.18 0.01
C ARG A 5 21.88 7.56 -1.24
N ALA A 6 22.58 8.35 -2.07
CA ALA A 6 23.23 7.87 -3.27
C ALA A 6 24.30 6.79 -2.99
N ALA A 7 24.98 6.87 -1.84
CA ALA A 7 26.01 5.91 -1.45
C ALA A 7 25.50 4.68 -0.69
N HIS A 8 24.28 4.72 -0.12
CA HIS A 8 23.79 3.69 0.81
C HIS A 8 22.44 3.07 0.41
N LEU A 9 21.71 3.66 -0.54
CA LEU A 9 20.46 3.11 -1.04
C LEU A 9 20.67 2.53 -2.44
N ASN A 10 20.43 1.22 -2.56
CA ASN A 10 20.52 0.51 -3.84
C ASN A 10 19.37 0.88 -4.78
N ASN A 11 18.21 1.27 -4.21
CA ASN A 11 17.02 1.61 -4.98
C ASN A 11 16.54 3.03 -4.67
N ASN A 12 16.07 3.73 -5.70
CA ASN A 12 15.41 5.04 -5.60
C ASN A 12 16.10 6.04 -4.65
N PRO A 13 17.42 6.30 -4.75
CA PRO A 13 18.13 7.19 -3.81
C PRO A 13 17.62 8.65 -3.83
N ASN A 14 16.93 9.03 -4.90
CA ASN A 14 16.34 10.35 -5.10
C ASN A 14 14.83 10.39 -4.82
N GLY A 15 14.23 9.29 -4.34
CA GLY A 15 12.82 9.25 -3.97
C GLY A 15 12.49 10.16 -2.79
N LEU A 16 11.20 10.42 -2.60
CA LEU A 16 10.70 11.13 -1.43
C LEU A 16 10.99 10.33 -0.16
N THR A 17 11.19 11.02 0.94
CA THR A 17 11.23 10.45 2.29
C THR A 17 9.98 10.89 3.05
N THR A 18 9.69 10.24 4.18
CA THR A 18 8.63 10.68 5.10
C THR A 18 8.76 12.15 5.49
N ALA A 19 9.99 12.68 5.58
CA ALA A 19 10.25 14.07 5.93
C ALA A 19 10.00 15.07 4.78
N ASP A 20 9.98 14.60 3.53
CA ASP A 20 9.69 15.43 2.35
C ASP A 20 8.16 15.62 2.15
N VAL A 21 7.35 14.84 2.86
CA VAL A 21 5.89 14.81 2.71
C VAL A 21 5.23 15.72 3.74
N GLN A 22 4.46 16.70 3.26
CA GLN A 22 3.57 17.48 4.11
C GLN A 22 2.19 16.83 4.14
N GLN A 23 1.99 15.85 5.03
CA GLN A 23 0.72 15.15 5.16
C GLN A 23 -0.30 15.99 5.95
N GLN A 24 -1.41 16.32 5.31
CA GLN A 24 -2.57 16.99 5.93
C GLN A 24 -3.84 16.14 5.86
N LEU A 25 -3.85 15.05 5.10
CA LEU A 25 -4.91 14.05 5.09
C LEU A 25 -4.57 12.93 6.07
N THR A 26 -5.52 12.55 6.92
CA THR A 26 -5.42 11.37 7.79
C THR A 26 -6.63 10.49 7.54
N LEU A 27 -6.38 9.30 6.99
CA LEU A 27 -7.34 8.20 6.91
C LEU A 27 -6.93 7.18 7.98
N ALA A 28 -7.69 7.15 9.07
CA ALA A 28 -7.41 6.29 10.21
C ALA A 28 -8.31 5.05 10.21
N ALA A 29 -8.05 4.11 11.11
CA ALA A 29 -8.98 3.02 11.36
C ALA A 29 -10.33 3.53 11.87
N GLU A 30 -11.42 3.00 11.31
CA GLU A 30 -12.79 3.42 11.62
C GLU A 30 -13.63 2.16 11.95
N PRO A 31 -13.36 1.48 13.07
CA PRO A 31 -13.97 0.20 13.40
C PRO A 31 -15.50 0.29 13.62
N ASP A 32 -16.00 1.48 13.93
CA ASP A 32 -17.43 1.77 14.12
C ASP A 32 -18.10 2.29 12.83
N ALA A 33 -17.38 2.37 11.70
CA ALA A 33 -17.94 2.87 10.46
C ALA A 33 -19.17 2.06 10.03
N LYS A 34 -20.13 2.75 9.43
CA LYS A 34 -21.26 2.12 8.74
C LYS A 34 -21.07 2.26 7.25
N VAL A 35 -21.12 1.15 6.53
CA VAL A 35 -21.05 1.13 5.08
C VAL A 35 -22.41 0.79 4.48
N ASP A 36 -22.86 1.59 3.52
CA ASP A 36 -23.97 1.28 2.62
C ASP A 36 -23.41 1.07 1.21
N ILE A 37 -23.72 -0.06 0.59
CA ILE A 37 -23.21 -0.39 -0.75
C ILE A 37 -24.36 -0.43 -1.75
N LYS A 38 -24.31 0.49 -2.70
CA LYS A 38 -25.24 0.57 -3.82
C LYS A 38 -24.61 -0.05 -5.07
N ILE A 39 -25.25 -1.06 -5.63
CA ILE A 39 -24.90 -1.61 -6.94
C ILE A 39 -25.33 -0.63 -8.04
N LEU A 40 -24.42 -0.35 -8.97
CA LEU A 40 -24.60 0.61 -10.07
C LEU A 40 -24.66 -0.06 -11.46
N ASP A 41 -24.19 -1.30 -11.59
CA ASP A 41 -24.27 -2.09 -12.82
C ASP A 41 -25.09 -3.37 -12.60
N SER A 42 -25.98 -3.70 -13.54
CA SER A 42 -26.84 -4.89 -13.47
C SER A 42 -26.09 -6.22 -13.51
N ARG A 43 -24.81 -6.21 -13.90
CA ARG A 43 -23.91 -7.38 -13.92
C ARG A 43 -23.25 -7.63 -12.57
N ALA A 44 -23.47 -6.76 -11.59
CA ALA A 44 -22.95 -6.90 -10.23
C ALA A 44 -24.07 -7.25 -9.24
N THR A 45 -23.72 -7.97 -8.17
CA THR A 45 -24.65 -8.33 -7.08
C THR A 45 -23.97 -8.24 -5.73
N LEU A 46 -24.69 -7.73 -4.73
CA LEU A 46 -24.20 -7.60 -3.36
C LEU A 46 -24.60 -8.82 -2.52
N THR A 47 -23.63 -9.43 -1.86
CA THR A 47 -23.84 -10.51 -0.88
C THR A 47 -22.97 -10.27 0.36
N ALA A 48 -23.25 -11.00 1.45
CA ALA A 48 -22.29 -11.10 2.53
C ALA A 48 -21.00 -11.76 2.01
N SER A 49 -19.85 -11.32 2.51
CA SER A 49 -18.57 -11.99 2.26
C SER A 49 -18.29 -13.01 3.36
N ASP A 50 -17.67 -14.11 3.00
CA ASP A 50 -17.11 -15.12 3.92
C ASP A 50 -15.65 -14.81 4.30
N ARG A 51 -15.07 -13.72 3.78
CA ARG A 51 -13.70 -13.33 4.08
C ARG A 51 -13.58 -12.95 5.56
N VAL A 52 -12.64 -13.60 6.26
CA VAL A 52 -12.26 -13.27 7.63
C VAL A 52 -10.79 -12.89 7.63
N PHE A 53 -10.52 -11.59 7.72
CA PHE A 53 -9.16 -11.04 7.73
C PHE A 53 -9.13 -9.75 8.57
N TRP A 54 -8.08 -9.58 9.39
CA TRP A 54 -7.91 -8.49 10.38
C TRP A 54 -9.13 -8.13 11.21
N ASP A 55 -9.88 -9.13 11.67
CA ASP A 55 -11.04 -8.94 12.56
C ASP A 55 -12.08 -7.94 12.02
N THR A 56 -12.16 -7.76 10.69
CA THR A 56 -13.17 -6.91 10.04
C THR A 56 -14.19 -7.75 9.28
N THR A 57 -15.39 -7.20 9.14
CA THR A 57 -16.44 -7.79 8.29
C THR A 57 -16.28 -7.26 6.87
N TRP A 58 -16.64 -8.07 5.89
CA TRP A 58 -16.50 -7.75 4.47
C TRP A 58 -17.84 -7.90 3.77
N ASN A 59 -18.07 -7.07 2.76
CA ASN A 59 -19.21 -7.16 1.85
C ASN A 59 -18.71 -7.57 0.47
N ARG A 60 -19.36 -8.54 -0.17
CA ARG A 60 -18.93 -9.04 -1.48
C ARG A 60 -19.79 -8.47 -2.59
N VAL A 61 -19.15 -7.87 -3.58
CA VAL A 61 -19.74 -7.51 -4.87
C VAL A 61 -19.27 -8.55 -5.89
N ASN A 62 -20.15 -9.48 -6.26
CA ASN A 62 -19.87 -10.48 -7.30
C ASN A 62 -20.20 -9.89 -8.68
N LEU A 63 -19.36 -10.17 -9.68
CA LEU A 63 -19.48 -9.69 -11.05
C LEU A 63 -19.66 -10.87 -12.00
N SER A 64 -20.58 -10.78 -12.95
CA SER A 64 -20.75 -11.85 -13.96
C SER A 64 -19.71 -11.83 -15.09
N THR A 65 -18.97 -10.73 -15.23
CA THR A 65 -17.95 -10.47 -16.27
C THR A 65 -17.18 -9.19 -15.92
N ALA A 66 -16.12 -8.86 -16.65
CA ALA A 66 -15.53 -7.52 -16.62
C ALA A 66 -16.54 -6.41 -16.95
N ILE A 67 -16.38 -5.27 -16.28
CA ILE A 67 -17.27 -4.12 -16.38
C ILE A 67 -16.44 -2.86 -16.64
N SER A 68 -16.61 -2.27 -17.82
CA SER A 68 -16.23 -0.89 -18.09
C SER A 68 -17.33 0.05 -17.57
N GLY A 69 -16.97 1.03 -16.74
CA GLY A 69 -17.90 1.93 -16.07
C GLY A 69 -18.08 1.65 -14.57
N ASN A 70 -19.00 2.37 -13.93
CA ASN A 70 -19.25 2.28 -12.48
C ASN A 70 -19.96 0.97 -12.11
N ILE A 71 -19.43 0.27 -11.12
CA ILE A 71 -19.87 -1.06 -10.67
C ILE A 71 -20.69 -0.95 -9.38
N ALA A 72 -20.12 -0.30 -8.37
CA ALA A 72 -20.71 -0.14 -7.06
C ALA A 72 -20.22 1.15 -6.39
N GLN A 73 -21.02 1.67 -5.48
CA GLN A 73 -20.66 2.79 -4.61
C GLN A 73 -20.76 2.33 -3.16
N ALA A 74 -19.66 2.41 -2.41
CA ALA A 74 -19.64 2.24 -0.96
C ALA A 74 -19.66 3.62 -0.29
N THR A 75 -20.63 3.83 0.60
CA THR A 75 -20.78 5.07 1.36
C THR A 75 -20.53 4.78 2.82
N TYR A 76 -19.40 5.26 3.33
CA TYR A 76 -18.99 5.12 4.73
C TYR A 76 -19.43 6.34 5.53
N THR A 77 -20.05 6.10 6.68
CA THR A 77 -20.52 7.13 7.62
C THR A 77 -20.15 6.72 9.06
N ASN A 78 -20.48 7.57 10.04
CA ASN A 78 -20.11 7.37 11.44
C ASN A 78 -18.59 7.30 11.65
N LEU A 79 -17.85 8.05 10.84
CA LEU A 79 -16.40 8.18 10.91
C LEU A 79 -16.01 9.18 12.00
N LYS A 80 -14.98 8.86 12.79
CA LYS A 80 -14.58 9.63 13.98
C LYS A 80 -13.10 9.97 14.02
N ASN A 81 -12.27 9.24 13.27
CA ASN A 81 -10.82 9.26 13.42
C ASN A 81 -10.11 9.91 12.23
N SER A 82 -10.77 9.98 11.07
CA SER A 82 -10.22 10.53 9.83
C SER A 82 -10.49 12.02 9.68
N TYR A 83 -9.52 12.77 9.16
CA TYR A 83 -9.62 14.23 9.03
C TYR A 83 -8.71 14.78 7.93
N TYR A 84 -8.98 16.01 7.50
CA TYR A 84 -8.11 16.82 6.66
C TYR A 84 -7.82 18.15 7.35
N VAL A 85 -6.56 18.59 7.34
CA VAL A 85 -6.20 19.96 7.76
C VAL A 85 -6.10 20.79 6.49
N ASP A 86 -6.82 21.91 6.42
CA ASP A 86 -6.73 22.78 5.24
C ASP A 86 -5.50 23.71 5.28
N LYS A 87 -5.31 24.45 4.19
CA LYS A 87 -4.22 25.44 4.06
C LYS A 87 -4.21 26.55 5.12
N ASN A 88 -5.34 26.79 5.81
CA ASN A 88 -5.45 27.76 6.89
C ASN A 88 -5.15 27.13 8.26
N GLY A 89 -4.87 25.82 8.30
CA GLY A 89 -4.65 25.07 9.53
C GLY A 89 -5.94 24.61 10.21
N GLN A 90 -7.11 24.76 9.58
CA GLN A 90 -8.37 24.29 10.14
C GLN A 90 -8.51 22.79 9.93
N LYS A 91 -8.78 22.06 11.02
CA LYS A 91 -9.04 20.62 10.99
C LYS A 91 -10.51 20.37 10.65
N HIS A 92 -10.75 19.65 9.57
CA HIS A 92 -12.05 19.18 9.10
C HIS A 92 -12.18 17.69 9.37
N LEU A 93 -13.13 17.29 10.20
CA LEU A 93 -13.48 15.87 10.36
C LEU A 93 -14.02 15.34 9.03
N ILE A 94 -13.50 14.21 8.56
CA ILE A 94 -14.11 13.48 7.44
C ILE A 94 -15.25 12.65 8.04
N ALA A 95 -16.48 13.13 7.93
CA ALA A 95 -17.65 12.46 8.50
C ALA A 95 -18.24 11.39 7.55
N LYS A 96 -17.93 11.49 6.26
CA LYS A 96 -18.37 10.55 5.22
C LYS A 96 -17.32 10.39 4.13
N ILE A 97 -17.10 9.14 3.71
CA ILE A 97 -16.29 8.78 2.53
C ILE A 97 -17.22 8.11 1.52
N VAL A 98 -17.19 8.57 0.28
CA VAL A 98 -17.85 7.88 -0.85
C VAL A 98 -16.77 7.29 -1.73
N LYS A 99 -16.79 5.96 -1.89
CA LYS A 99 -15.92 5.22 -2.80
C LYS A 99 -16.73 4.68 -3.97
N VAL A 100 -16.33 5.00 -5.20
CA VAL A 100 -16.92 4.44 -6.42
C VAL A 100 -15.93 3.47 -7.04
N PHE A 101 -16.36 2.22 -7.18
CA PHE A 101 -15.60 1.17 -7.86
C PHE A 101 -16.02 1.09 -9.31
N SER A 102 -15.06 1.07 -10.22
CA SER A 102 -15.29 1.08 -11.66
C SER A 102 -14.19 0.33 -12.40
N ASN A 103 -14.45 0.00 -13.66
CA ASN A 103 -13.46 -0.54 -14.60
C ASN A 103 -12.70 -1.76 -14.05
N THR A 104 -13.35 -2.91 -14.13
CA THR A 104 -12.70 -4.21 -13.94
C THR A 104 -12.28 -4.80 -15.27
N ASP A 105 -11.22 -5.59 -15.24
CA ASP A 105 -10.63 -6.22 -16.42
C ASP A 105 -10.77 -7.74 -16.31
N ASP A 106 -11.02 -8.41 -17.43
CA ASP A 106 -11.02 -9.87 -17.43
C ASP A 106 -9.59 -10.39 -17.18
N VAL A 107 -9.47 -11.46 -16.41
CA VAL A 107 -8.23 -12.24 -16.38
C VAL A 107 -8.31 -13.23 -17.54
N ALA A 108 -7.41 -13.11 -18.51
CA ALA A 108 -7.37 -14.02 -19.64
C ALA A 108 -6.79 -15.39 -19.23
N SER A 109 -7.60 -16.27 -18.64
CA SER A 109 -7.32 -17.72 -18.54
C SER A 109 -8.60 -18.53 -18.74
N LYS A 110 -8.49 -19.57 -19.59
CA LYS A 110 -9.57 -20.31 -20.26
C LYS A 110 -10.11 -21.52 -19.47
N SER A 111 -9.84 -21.63 -18.17
CA SER A 111 -10.40 -22.69 -17.34
C SER A 111 -11.15 -22.12 -16.13
N ASP A 112 -12.46 -22.01 -16.32
CA ASP A 112 -13.57 -22.21 -15.38
C ASP A 112 -13.34 -21.97 -13.87
N THR A 113 -14.13 -21.04 -13.31
CA THR A 113 -14.88 -21.10 -12.02
C THR A 113 -14.77 -19.93 -11.03
N SER A 114 -13.83 -18.98 -11.12
CA SER A 114 -13.96 -17.79 -10.25
C SER A 114 -14.85 -16.75 -10.88
N ILE A 115 -15.91 -16.42 -10.16
CA ILE A 115 -16.70 -15.23 -10.41
C ILE A 115 -15.85 -14.04 -9.97
N PRO A 116 -15.50 -13.08 -10.86
CA PRO A 116 -14.78 -11.88 -10.46
C PRO A 116 -15.54 -11.17 -9.33
N LEU A 117 -14.82 -10.71 -8.32
CA LEU A 117 -15.44 -10.14 -7.13
C LEU A 117 -14.61 -9.02 -6.51
N LEU A 118 -15.29 -8.18 -5.73
CA LEU A 118 -14.69 -7.22 -4.82
C LEU A 118 -15.21 -7.52 -3.41
N ASP A 119 -14.34 -7.82 -2.46
CA ASP A 119 -14.67 -7.79 -1.04
C ASP A 119 -14.29 -6.41 -0.48
N ILE A 120 -15.29 -5.68 0.00
CA ILE A 120 -15.17 -4.30 0.51
C ILE A 120 -15.27 -4.34 2.03
N GLY A 121 -14.22 -3.89 2.71
CA GLY A 121 -14.18 -3.86 4.18
C GLY A 121 -15.22 -2.91 4.77
N THR A 122 -15.83 -3.28 5.90
CA THR A 122 -16.76 -2.40 6.62
C THR A 122 -16.04 -1.20 7.26
N ASP A 123 -14.77 -1.37 7.62
CA ASP A 123 -13.86 -0.28 7.98
C ASP A 123 -13.09 0.15 6.72
N PRO A 124 -13.21 1.41 6.27
CA PRO A 124 -12.58 1.90 5.04
C PRO A 124 -11.05 1.82 5.05
N SER A 125 -10.41 1.77 6.24
CA SER A 125 -8.95 1.60 6.37
C SER A 125 -8.48 0.18 6.03
N ARG A 126 -9.39 -0.80 6.03
CA ARG A 126 -9.09 -2.20 5.67
C ARG A 126 -9.08 -2.40 4.16
N GLY A 127 -9.55 -1.41 3.40
CA GLY A 127 -9.46 -1.39 1.96
C GLY A 127 -10.34 -2.43 1.28
N VAL A 128 -9.83 -2.98 0.18
CA VAL A 128 -10.60 -3.84 -0.71
C VAL A 128 -9.74 -5.00 -1.15
N TRP A 129 -10.37 -6.16 -1.26
CA TRP A 129 -9.81 -7.33 -1.90
C TRP A 129 -10.50 -7.51 -3.26
N TYR A 130 -9.75 -7.71 -4.33
CA TYR A 130 -10.33 -8.14 -5.60
C TYR A 130 -9.80 -9.52 -5.99
N ASP A 131 -10.64 -10.30 -6.66
CA ASP A 131 -10.32 -11.64 -7.13
C ASP A 131 -11.05 -11.91 -8.45
N GLY A 132 -10.51 -12.80 -9.28
CA GLY A 132 -11.05 -13.11 -10.61
C GLY A 132 -11.05 -11.96 -11.62
N THR A 133 -10.45 -10.82 -11.28
CA THR A 133 -10.23 -9.64 -12.15
C THR A 133 -8.76 -9.24 -12.07
N SER A 134 -8.20 -8.69 -13.16
CA SER A 134 -6.84 -8.12 -13.16
C SER A 134 -6.81 -6.67 -12.65
N GLY A 135 -7.96 -6.16 -12.20
CA GLY A 135 -8.01 -5.14 -11.17
C GLY A 135 -9.30 -4.33 -11.14
N VAL A 136 -9.25 -3.20 -10.43
CA VAL A 136 -10.35 -2.25 -10.25
C VAL A 136 -9.82 -0.80 -10.20
N THR A 137 -10.67 0.17 -10.54
CA THR A 137 -10.44 1.60 -10.25
C THR A 137 -11.31 2.01 -9.07
N GLU A 138 -10.68 2.61 -8.05
CA GLU A 138 -11.35 3.24 -6.90
C GLU A 138 -11.32 4.77 -7.08
N THR A 139 -12.45 5.43 -6.87
CA THR A 139 -12.55 6.89 -6.82
C THR A 139 -13.11 7.33 -5.48
N ASP A 140 -12.40 8.21 -4.78
CA ASP A 140 -12.74 8.65 -3.44
C ASP A 140 -13.22 10.09 -3.43
N THR A 141 -14.22 10.37 -2.61
CA THR A 141 -14.71 11.72 -2.30
C THR A 141 -14.97 11.82 -0.80
N PHE A 142 -14.44 12.87 -0.18
CA PHE A 142 -14.53 13.08 1.26
C PHE A 142 -15.49 14.22 1.57
N TYR A 143 -16.26 14.05 2.64
CA TYR A 143 -17.23 15.05 3.08
C TYR A 143 -17.07 15.36 4.56
N ASP A 144 -17.28 16.63 4.90
CA ASP A 144 -17.32 17.09 6.28
C ASP A 144 -18.64 16.71 6.98
N ALA A 145 -18.79 17.13 8.25
CA ALA A 145 -19.97 16.85 9.05
C ALA A 145 -21.25 17.56 8.55
N ASP A 146 -21.10 18.66 7.82
CA ASP A 146 -22.20 19.43 7.22
C ASP A 146 -22.61 18.88 5.84
N GLY A 147 -21.84 17.89 5.33
CA GLY A 147 -22.06 17.25 4.05
C GLY A 147 -21.44 18.00 2.86
N ASN A 148 -20.58 18.98 3.11
CA ASN A 148 -19.81 19.64 2.05
C ASN A 148 -18.65 18.75 1.63
N VAL A 149 -18.27 18.83 0.35
CA VAL A 149 -17.08 18.14 -0.16
C VAL A 149 -15.83 18.82 0.40
N ILE A 150 -14.90 18.01 0.90
CA ILE A 150 -13.58 18.46 1.34
C ILE A 150 -12.67 18.48 0.10
N ASN A 151 -12.27 19.68 -0.32
CA ASN A 151 -11.30 19.87 -1.40
C ASN A 151 -9.87 19.68 -0.87
N LEU A 152 -9.13 18.74 -1.44
CA LEU A 152 -7.73 18.49 -1.11
C LEU A 152 -6.83 19.44 -1.91
N SER A 153 -6.09 20.30 -1.22
CA SER A 153 -5.14 21.20 -1.87
C SER A 153 -3.93 20.47 -2.44
N ASP A 154 -3.37 20.96 -3.54
CA ASP A 154 -2.17 20.39 -4.16
C ASP A 154 -1.03 20.20 -3.15
N ASN A 155 -0.38 19.04 -3.20
CA ASN A 155 0.76 18.69 -2.35
C ASN A 155 0.47 18.73 -0.83
N THR A 156 -0.78 18.46 -0.42
CA THR A 156 -1.16 18.37 1.00
C THR A 156 -1.72 17.01 1.42
N ALA A 157 -2.13 16.18 0.46
CA ALA A 157 -2.67 14.85 0.71
C ALA A 157 -1.85 13.81 -0.05
N TYR A 158 -1.37 12.80 0.67
CA TYR A 158 -0.52 11.75 0.10
C TYR A 158 -1.03 10.39 0.52
N ILE A 159 -1.15 9.48 -0.45
CA ILE A 159 -1.48 8.08 -0.22
C ILE A 159 -0.19 7.26 -0.34
N ALA A 160 0.17 6.54 0.71
CA ALA A 160 1.14 5.46 0.64
C ALA A 160 0.43 4.23 0.08
N VAL A 161 0.84 3.79 -1.10
CA VAL A 161 0.42 2.49 -1.63
C VAL A 161 1.50 1.49 -1.26
N THR A 162 1.20 0.65 -0.29
CA THR A 162 2.13 -0.35 0.25
C THR A 162 1.82 -1.75 -0.27
N SER A 163 2.74 -2.69 -0.03
CA SER A 163 2.58 -4.09 -0.43
C SER A 163 2.44 -4.29 -1.95
N LEU A 164 3.05 -3.42 -2.76
CA LEU A 164 3.11 -3.61 -4.22
C LEU A 164 4.10 -4.74 -4.55
N ASN A 165 3.59 -5.96 -4.43
CA ASN A 165 4.38 -7.17 -4.62
C ASN A 165 4.63 -7.44 -6.11
N SER A 166 5.83 -7.88 -6.43
CA SER A 166 6.24 -8.23 -7.78
C SER A 166 7.04 -9.52 -7.78
N LEU A 167 6.73 -10.38 -8.74
CA LEU A 167 7.38 -11.65 -9.01
C LEU A 167 7.61 -11.80 -10.50
N TYR A 168 8.82 -12.20 -10.80
CA TYR A 168 9.30 -12.53 -12.13
C TYR A 168 9.82 -13.96 -12.14
N GLU A 169 9.83 -14.54 -13.32
CA GLU A 169 10.30 -15.89 -13.56
C GLU A 169 11.25 -15.95 -14.75
N SER A 170 12.07 -17.01 -14.79
CA SER A 170 13.08 -17.21 -15.83
C SER A 170 12.51 -17.81 -17.12
N SER A 171 11.32 -18.42 -17.07
CA SER A 171 10.63 -19.04 -18.20
C SER A 171 9.14 -19.15 -17.91
N LYS A 172 8.33 -19.34 -18.97
CA LYS A 172 6.85 -19.38 -18.94
C LYS A 172 6.22 -20.46 -18.05
N ASP A 173 7.00 -21.46 -17.63
CA ASP A 173 6.54 -22.48 -16.68
C ASP A 173 7.23 -22.31 -15.32
N GLY A 174 7.66 -21.08 -15.01
CA GLY A 174 8.51 -20.80 -13.87
C GLY A 174 7.81 -21.07 -12.56
N TRP A 175 6.54 -20.67 -12.43
CA TRP A 175 5.72 -20.99 -11.25
C TRP A 175 5.59 -22.50 -10.98
N THR A 176 5.20 -23.29 -11.99
CA THR A 176 4.95 -24.74 -11.80
C THR A 176 6.23 -25.50 -11.46
N ASN A 177 7.38 -24.95 -11.86
CA ASN A 177 8.70 -25.55 -11.62
C ASN A 177 9.50 -24.85 -10.50
N GLY A 178 8.93 -23.85 -9.80
CA GLY A 178 9.63 -23.08 -8.78
C GLY A 178 10.80 -22.19 -9.28
N ASN A 179 10.88 -21.91 -10.58
CA ASN A 179 11.96 -21.15 -11.21
C ASN A 179 11.75 -19.63 -11.17
N PHE A 180 11.57 -19.08 -9.97
CA PHE A 180 11.52 -17.63 -9.77
C PHE A 180 12.86 -16.96 -10.12
N ALA A 181 12.79 -15.71 -10.59
CA ALA A 181 13.95 -14.93 -10.98
C ALA A 181 13.87 -13.52 -10.41
N ILE A 182 15.02 -12.85 -10.26
CA ILE A 182 15.07 -11.42 -9.89
C ILE A 182 14.40 -10.57 -10.97
N SER A 183 14.57 -10.96 -12.23
CA SER A 183 14.04 -10.27 -13.41
C SER A 183 13.75 -11.31 -14.50
N GLY A 184 12.82 -11.02 -15.39
CA GLY A 184 12.47 -11.92 -16.48
C GLY A 184 11.06 -11.71 -16.99
N LEU A 185 10.32 -12.79 -17.17
CA LEU A 185 8.91 -12.72 -17.53
C LEU A 185 8.08 -12.35 -16.29
N PRO A 186 7.09 -11.45 -16.42
CA PRO A 186 6.20 -11.12 -15.32
C PRO A 186 5.36 -12.34 -14.94
N LEU A 187 5.30 -12.67 -13.66
CA LEU A 187 4.41 -13.72 -13.13
C LEU A 187 3.26 -13.09 -12.33
N HIS A 188 3.58 -12.10 -11.49
CA HIS A 188 2.61 -11.40 -10.66
C HIS A 188 3.15 -10.04 -10.29
N ILE A 189 2.60 -8.97 -10.87
CA ILE A 189 3.04 -7.61 -10.61
C ILE A 189 1.85 -6.78 -10.20
N GLU A 190 1.77 -6.49 -8.90
CA GLU A 190 0.79 -5.56 -8.36
C GLU A 190 1.24 -4.12 -8.62
N SER A 191 0.28 -3.30 -9.01
CA SER A 191 0.52 -1.92 -9.41
C SER A 191 -0.60 -0.99 -8.97
N ALA A 192 -0.24 0.29 -8.78
CA ALA A 192 -1.20 1.36 -8.57
C ALA A 192 -0.90 2.53 -9.51
N THR A 193 -1.93 3.04 -10.19
CA THR A 193 -1.79 4.14 -11.16
C THR A 193 -2.79 5.24 -10.84
N PRO A 194 -2.36 6.50 -10.58
CA PRO A 194 -3.30 7.61 -10.49
C PRO A 194 -3.95 7.85 -11.85
N ILE A 195 -5.28 7.83 -11.88
CA ILE A 195 -6.08 8.03 -13.10
C ILE A 195 -6.58 9.48 -13.18
N SER A 196 -6.92 10.08 -12.04
CA SER A 196 -7.38 11.46 -11.97
C SER A 196 -6.89 12.12 -10.69
N ASN A 197 -6.56 13.42 -10.79
CA ASN A 197 -6.13 14.29 -9.69
C ASN A 197 -5.07 13.66 -8.76
N GLY A 198 -4.09 12.97 -9.37
CA GLY A 198 -3.04 12.27 -8.66
C GLY A 198 -1.71 12.30 -9.39
N LYS A 199 -0.61 12.30 -8.63
CA LYS A 199 0.75 12.20 -9.16
C LYS A 199 1.58 11.23 -8.33
N ALA A 200 2.16 10.25 -9.00
CA ALA A 200 2.99 9.23 -8.37
C ALA A 200 4.43 9.73 -8.12
N TYR A 201 5.01 9.24 -7.03
CA TYR A 201 6.39 9.48 -6.59
C TYR A 201 6.99 8.18 -6.05
N THR A 202 8.26 7.96 -6.35
CA THR A 202 9.05 6.89 -5.72
C THR A 202 9.38 7.24 -4.28
N LEU A 203 9.38 6.24 -3.39
CA LEU A 203 9.84 6.37 -2.01
C LEU A 203 11.34 5.98 -1.92
N ALA A 204 12.12 6.72 -1.15
CA ALA A 204 13.56 6.48 -1.04
C ALA A 204 13.86 5.09 -0.46
N GLY A 205 14.70 4.31 -1.16
CA GLY A 205 15.03 2.92 -0.78
C GLY A 205 13.99 1.88 -1.20
N SER A 206 12.82 2.29 -1.71
CA SER A 206 11.80 1.36 -2.20
C SER A 206 12.23 0.63 -3.47
N SER A 207 11.78 -0.60 -3.68
CA SER A 207 11.86 -1.33 -4.96
C SER A 207 10.87 -0.84 -6.01
N VAL A 208 9.83 -0.09 -5.60
CA VAL A 208 8.77 0.40 -6.48
C VAL A 208 9.23 1.67 -7.20
N THR A 209 9.12 1.67 -8.53
CA THR A 209 9.49 2.80 -9.40
C THR A 209 8.24 3.46 -10.00
N VAL A 210 8.37 4.70 -10.47
CA VAL A 210 7.31 5.39 -11.22
C VAL A 210 7.56 5.19 -12.71
N HIS A 211 6.57 4.65 -13.40
CA HIS A 211 6.61 4.36 -14.82
C HIS A 211 6.08 5.52 -15.66
N SER A 212 6.30 5.45 -16.98
CA SER A 212 5.97 6.56 -17.90
C SER A 212 4.50 6.98 -17.90
N ASN A 213 3.58 6.05 -17.60
CA ASN A 213 2.14 6.30 -17.45
C ASN A 213 1.73 6.70 -16.03
N GLY A 214 2.68 6.88 -15.12
CA GLY A 214 2.44 7.17 -13.70
C GLY A 214 2.20 5.93 -12.84
N ALA A 215 2.26 4.71 -13.39
CA ALA A 215 2.10 3.50 -12.59
C ALA A 215 3.25 3.30 -11.60
N LEU A 216 2.91 2.81 -10.41
CA LEU A 216 3.82 2.37 -9.37
C LEU A 216 3.86 0.84 -9.38
N TYR A 217 5.01 0.26 -9.70
CA TYR A 217 5.29 -1.19 -9.50
C TYR A 217 6.81 -1.43 -9.46
N ALA A 218 7.25 -2.63 -9.08
CA ALA A 218 8.67 -2.98 -9.07
C ALA A 218 9.11 -3.67 -10.37
N ASP A 219 10.25 -3.25 -10.90
CA ASP A 219 10.89 -3.83 -12.10
C ASP A 219 11.54 -5.20 -11.84
N GLN A 220 11.60 -5.61 -10.58
CA GLN A 220 12.26 -6.82 -10.12
C GLN A 220 11.44 -7.50 -9.02
N THR A 221 11.71 -8.78 -8.82
CA THR A 221 11.10 -9.56 -7.75
C THR A 221 11.41 -8.94 -6.39
N ASN A 222 10.36 -8.57 -5.65
CA ASN A 222 10.45 -7.99 -4.31
C ASN A 222 9.67 -8.80 -3.26
N ASN A 223 9.05 -9.91 -3.66
CA ASN A 223 8.30 -10.82 -2.79
C ASN A 223 8.94 -12.22 -2.82
N VAL A 224 9.22 -12.81 -1.67
CA VAL A 224 9.84 -14.15 -1.54
C VAL A 224 9.19 -14.97 -0.42
N THR A 225 7.89 -14.79 -0.19
CA THR A 225 7.13 -15.60 0.79
C THR A 225 6.96 -17.06 0.39
N TYR A 226 7.38 -17.48 -0.80
CA TYR A 226 7.27 -18.86 -1.24
C TYR A 226 8.61 -19.59 -1.08
N GLN A 227 8.60 -20.55 -0.16
CA GLN A 227 9.68 -21.47 0.20
C GLN A 227 10.46 -21.91 -1.06
N ASP A 228 11.76 -21.61 -1.08
CA ASP A 228 12.72 -21.91 -2.15
C ASP A 228 12.81 -20.92 -3.35
N GLY A 229 12.35 -19.67 -3.19
CA GLY A 229 12.80 -18.57 -4.07
C GLY A 229 14.34 -18.44 -4.09
N PRO A 230 14.97 -17.92 -5.16
CA PRO A 230 16.41 -17.83 -5.26
C PRO A 230 16.98 -17.15 -4.01
N SER A 231 17.97 -17.78 -3.38
CA SER A 231 18.70 -17.21 -2.24
C SER A 231 19.44 -15.96 -2.71
N ILE A 232 18.79 -14.81 -2.67
CA ILE A 232 19.41 -13.52 -2.92
C ILE A 232 19.97 -12.98 -1.61
N ASP A 233 21.25 -13.26 -1.43
CA ASP A 233 22.13 -12.45 -0.61
C ASP A 233 22.17 -11.02 -1.20
N GLN A 234 21.84 -10.04 -0.36
CA GLN A 234 22.05 -8.59 -0.50
C GLN A 234 20.99 -7.62 -1.06
N THR A 235 19.73 -7.96 -1.38
CA THR A 235 18.75 -6.91 -1.80
C THR A 235 17.26 -7.25 -1.58
N THR A 236 16.88 -8.11 -0.64
CA THR A 236 15.51 -8.65 -0.60
C THR A 236 14.93 -8.88 0.79
N TRP A 237 13.60 -8.74 0.84
CA TRP A 237 12.69 -9.26 1.88
C TRP A 237 13.11 -10.68 2.28
N LYS A 238 13.15 -10.99 3.58
CA LYS A 238 13.51 -12.33 4.07
C LYS A 238 12.60 -12.71 5.23
N SER A 239 11.30 -12.81 4.99
CA SER A 239 10.43 -13.83 5.58
C SER A 239 8.94 -13.49 5.45
N ASP A 240 8.13 -14.53 5.60
CA ASP A 240 6.73 -14.59 6.01
C ASP A 240 6.40 -13.83 7.33
N LYS A 241 7.37 -13.17 7.96
CA LYS A 241 7.23 -12.38 9.20
C LYS A 241 7.66 -10.91 9.07
N ASP A 242 8.12 -10.46 7.90
CA ASP A 242 8.63 -9.10 7.66
C ASP A 242 7.52 -8.03 7.48
N TRP A 243 6.31 -8.30 7.95
CA TRP A 243 5.27 -7.28 8.16
C TRP A 243 5.62 -6.33 9.33
N GLU A 244 6.77 -6.54 9.98
CA GLU A 244 7.35 -5.60 10.93
C GLU A 244 7.60 -4.22 10.28
N GLU A 245 7.29 -3.19 11.06
CA GLU A 245 7.20 -1.77 10.69
C GLU A 245 8.44 -1.21 9.93
N ILE A 246 9.59 -1.87 10.06
CA ILE A 246 10.91 -1.41 9.60
C ILE A 246 11.11 -1.57 8.08
N ALA A 247 10.42 -2.51 7.40
CA ALA A 247 10.65 -2.81 5.97
C ALA A 247 9.49 -2.43 5.03
N LYS A 248 8.37 -1.91 5.57
CA LYS A 248 7.17 -1.54 4.78
C LYS A 248 7.47 -0.60 3.61
N TYR A 249 8.49 0.26 3.74
CA TYR A 249 8.90 1.19 2.69
C TYR A 249 9.39 0.49 1.41
N TYR A 250 9.91 -0.75 1.49
CA TYR A 250 10.56 -1.39 0.35
C TYR A 250 9.59 -1.78 -0.76
N GLY A 251 8.35 -2.12 -0.42
CA GLY A 251 7.28 -2.44 -1.38
C GLY A 251 6.28 -1.30 -1.56
N ALA A 252 6.69 -0.05 -1.33
CA ALA A 252 5.78 1.09 -1.28
C ALA A 252 6.10 2.20 -2.27
N GLY A 253 5.06 2.83 -2.80
CA GLY A 253 5.12 4.10 -3.54
C GLY A 253 4.22 5.16 -2.91
N ILE A 254 4.32 6.40 -3.38
CA ILE A 254 3.48 7.51 -2.91
C ILE A 254 2.67 8.08 -4.08
N ILE A 255 1.40 8.38 -3.85
CA ILE A 255 0.57 9.17 -4.77
C ILE A 255 0.13 10.44 -4.03
N ALA A 256 0.57 11.61 -4.51
CA ALA A 256 0.01 12.88 -4.06
C ALA A 256 -1.34 13.07 -4.75
N VAL A 257 -2.40 13.33 -3.99
CA VAL A 257 -3.78 13.49 -4.48
C VAL A 257 -4.30 14.88 -4.18
N HIS A 258 -5.23 15.37 -5.00
CA HIS A 258 -5.79 16.71 -4.86
C HIS A 258 -7.23 16.80 -5.41
N GLY A 259 -7.86 17.97 -5.27
CA GLY A 259 -9.19 18.25 -5.77
C GLY A 259 -10.32 17.72 -4.89
N ASP A 260 -11.54 17.75 -5.44
CA ASP A 260 -12.77 17.30 -4.77
C ASP A 260 -12.87 15.76 -4.72
N SER A 261 -12.19 15.09 -5.66
CA SER A 261 -12.10 13.64 -5.75
C SER A 261 -10.82 13.24 -6.48
N PHE A 262 -10.37 12.00 -6.28
CA PHE A 262 -9.24 11.41 -7.00
C PHE A 262 -9.52 9.95 -7.31
N SER A 263 -8.85 9.41 -8.34
CA SER A 263 -9.02 8.03 -8.77
C SER A 263 -7.69 7.31 -8.87
N ILE A 264 -7.63 6.07 -8.37
CA ILE A 264 -6.47 5.18 -8.45
C ILE A 264 -6.91 3.83 -9.03
N ARG A 265 -6.19 3.35 -10.05
CA ARG A 265 -6.35 2.00 -10.61
C ARG A 265 -5.38 1.06 -9.91
N PHE A 266 -5.91 0.01 -9.28
CA PHE A 266 -5.14 -1.07 -8.65
C PHE A 266 -5.18 -2.33 -9.52
N ALA A 267 -4.09 -2.65 -10.19
CA ALA A 267 -4.05 -3.70 -11.19
C ALA A 267 -2.95 -4.73 -10.92
N THR A 268 -3.18 -5.96 -11.34
CA THR A 268 -2.19 -7.04 -11.30
C THR A 268 -1.95 -7.59 -12.70
N ASN A 269 -0.69 -7.58 -13.11
CA ASN A 269 -0.24 -8.29 -14.30
C ASN A 269 0.16 -9.71 -13.90
N PHE A 270 -0.61 -10.69 -14.37
CA PHE A 270 -0.36 -12.13 -14.17
C PHE A 270 0.54 -12.75 -15.24
N GLY A 271 1.05 -11.94 -16.17
CA GLY A 271 1.82 -12.39 -17.31
C GLY A 271 1.04 -13.32 -18.25
N ASP A 272 1.78 -14.24 -18.86
CA ASP A 272 1.28 -15.28 -19.77
C ASP A 272 0.84 -16.56 -19.04
N ASN A 273 0.88 -16.54 -17.70
CA ASN A 273 0.73 -17.73 -16.86
C ASN A 273 -0.70 -17.97 -16.44
N ASP A 274 -1.01 -19.26 -16.30
CA ASP A 274 -2.31 -19.71 -15.83
C ASP A 274 -2.56 -19.26 -14.39
N ARG A 275 -3.81 -18.86 -14.13
CA ARG A 275 -4.39 -18.22 -12.94
C ARG A 275 -4.19 -18.96 -11.60
N ASN A 276 -3.43 -20.05 -11.60
CA ASN A 276 -3.10 -20.82 -10.40
C ASN A 276 -2.19 -20.06 -9.43
N TYR A 277 -1.64 -18.92 -9.83
CA TYR A 277 -0.93 -18.00 -8.95
C TYR A 277 -1.91 -17.00 -8.31
N ASN A 278 -2.11 -17.11 -6.99
CA ASN A 278 -2.97 -16.29 -6.12
C ASN A 278 -3.72 -15.14 -6.80
N SER A 279 -4.96 -15.37 -7.22
CA SER A 279 -5.77 -14.35 -7.89
C SER A 279 -6.35 -13.28 -6.94
N GLY A 280 -6.17 -13.46 -5.63
CA GLY A 280 -6.65 -12.56 -4.62
C GLY A 280 -5.66 -11.45 -4.30
N ILE A 281 -6.02 -10.20 -4.60
CA ILE A 281 -5.19 -9.02 -4.37
C ILE A 281 -5.86 -8.09 -3.39
N TRP A 282 -5.09 -7.63 -2.41
CA TRP A 282 -5.55 -6.67 -1.42
C TRP A 282 -4.87 -5.33 -1.62
N TYR A 283 -5.64 -4.24 -1.48
CA TYR A 283 -5.09 -2.91 -1.43
C TYR A 283 -5.77 -2.05 -0.35
N THR A 284 -5.02 -1.08 0.15
CA THR A 284 -5.50 -0.02 1.04
C THR A 284 -5.03 1.35 0.57
N LEU A 285 -5.76 2.38 1.02
CA LEU A 285 -5.29 3.75 0.99
C LEU A 285 -4.76 4.10 2.38
N ASP A 286 -3.45 4.10 2.56
CA ASP A 286 -2.82 4.53 3.81
C ASP A 286 -2.33 5.98 3.68
N THR A 287 -2.42 6.75 4.75
CA THR A 287 -1.90 8.12 4.85
C THR A 287 -0.64 8.21 5.71
N ILE A 288 -0.25 7.11 6.34
CA ILE A 288 1.01 6.96 7.06
C ILE A 288 2.09 6.59 6.04
N ILE A 289 2.97 7.55 5.73
CA ILE A 289 4.09 7.30 4.83
C ILE A 289 5.16 6.46 5.56
N PRO A 290 5.49 5.25 5.05
CA PRO A 290 6.49 4.39 5.70
C PRO A 290 7.83 5.10 5.88
N GLN A 291 8.46 4.88 7.04
CA GLN A 291 9.77 5.46 7.31
C GLN A 291 10.82 4.88 6.37
N THR A 292 11.52 5.75 5.65
CA THR A 292 12.64 5.37 4.78
C THR A 292 13.94 5.26 5.59
N PRO A 293 14.94 4.47 5.13
CA PRO A 293 16.24 4.41 5.79
C PRO A 293 16.89 5.78 5.90
N THR A 294 17.43 6.08 7.09
CA THR A 294 18.17 7.32 7.39
C THR A 294 19.50 6.98 8.05
N PRO A 295 20.50 7.89 8.00
CA PRO A 295 21.77 7.66 8.68
C PRO A 295 21.56 7.41 10.18
N THR A 296 22.09 6.30 10.70
CA THR A 296 22.19 6.09 12.14
C THR A 296 23.21 7.07 12.71
N ARG A 297 22.78 8.01 13.55
CA ARG A 297 23.71 8.87 14.28
C ARG A 297 24.49 7.98 15.26
N GLN A 298 25.77 7.76 15.02
CA GLN A 298 26.65 7.19 16.05
C GLN A 298 26.66 8.15 17.23
N THR A 299 26.03 7.77 18.34
CA THR A 299 26.27 8.45 19.62
C THR A 299 27.65 8.00 20.09
N THR A 300 28.61 8.92 20.14
CA THR A 300 29.88 8.65 20.82
C THR A 300 29.56 8.36 22.29
N SER A 301 29.70 7.10 22.70
CA SER A 301 29.76 6.71 24.10
C SER A 301 31.01 7.36 24.71
N THR A 302 30.87 8.52 25.36
CA THR A 302 31.90 9.03 26.27
C THR A 302 31.91 8.14 27.51
N SER A 303 32.78 7.15 27.53
CA SER A 303 33.08 6.36 28.73
C SER A 303 33.84 7.25 29.71
N TYR A 304 33.19 7.70 30.77
CA TYR A 304 33.89 8.29 31.91
C TYR A 304 34.68 7.18 32.62
N HIS A 305 35.99 7.12 32.42
CA HIS A 305 36.87 6.35 33.29
C HIS A 305 37.03 7.11 34.60
N TYR A 306 36.24 6.75 35.61
CA TYR A 306 36.56 7.15 36.98
C TYR A 306 37.82 6.41 37.42
N ASN A 307 38.89 7.16 37.71
CA ASN A 307 40.07 6.61 38.39
C ASN A 307 39.67 6.16 39.81
N VAL A 308 39.34 4.88 39.96
CA VAL A 308 39.02 4.24 41.26
C VAL A 308 40.22 4.09 42.20
N SER A 309 41.37 4.69 41.88
CA SER A 309 42.59 4.61 42.68
C SER A 309 42.68 5.60 43.86
N LEU A 310 41.74 6.55 44.00
CA LEU A 310 41.64 7.40 45.20
C LEU A 310 40.66 6.89 46.27
N ALA A 311 39.66 6.08 45.90
CA ALA A 311 38.65 5.59 46.85
C ALA A 311 39.18 4.50 47.81
N ASN A 312 40.23 3.76 47.42
CA ASN A 312 40.80 2.69 48.24
C ASN A 312 41.87 3.14 49.25
N ARG A 313 42.24 4.43 49.31
CA ARG A 313 43.17 4.96 50.34
C ARG A 313 42.48 5.54 51.58
N LEU A 314 41.15 5.64 51.60
CA LEU A 314 40.38 6.14 52.74
C LEU A 314 39.79 5.02 53.62
N ASN A 315 39.77 3.76 53.14
CA ASN A 315 39.24 2.61 53.90
C ASN A 315 40.29 1.85 54.72
N SER A 316 41.56 2.28 54.75
CA SER A 316 42.62 1.63 55.54
C SER A 316 43.13 2.48 56.72
N LEU A 317 42.37 3.49 57.14
CA LEU A 317 42.70 4.38 58.28
C LEU A 317 41.60 4.40 59.36
N ILE A 318 40.67 3.45 59.32
CA ILE A 318 39.69 3.20 60.38
C ILE A 318 39.73 1.71 60.77
N THR A 319 40.82 1.33 61.43
CA THR A 319 40.92 0.18 62.36
C THR A 319 41.94 0.52 63.41
#